data_AF-A0A552AD69-F1
#
_entry.id   AF-A0A552AD69-F1
#
_cell.length_a   1.000
_cell.length_b   1.000
_cell.length_c   1.000
_cell.angle_alpha   90.00
_cell.angle_beta   90.00
_cell.angle_gamma   90.00
#
_symmetry.space_group_name_H-M   'P 1'
#
loop_
_entity.id
_entity.type
_entity.pdbx_description
1 polymer ?
#
loop_
_entity_poly.entity_id
_entity_poly.type
_entity_poly.pdbx_seq_one_letter_code
_entity_poly.pdbx_strand_id
1 'polypeptide(L)'
;SEQLGLYLGIFDGKLRYFTVDGQLVPTPQEAELQQRQAKEQILLEREQERQAKEQALLEKEQERQAKEQERQAKERLAAKLRELGINPQTI
;
A
#
# COMPACT_ATOMS: atom_id res chain seq x y z
N SER A 1 -41.83 -1.78 -18.19
CA SER A 1 -41.10 -0.64 -18.74
C SER A 1 -40.61 0.16 -17.56
N GLU A 2 -39.34 0.03 -17.19
CA GLU A 2 -38.77 0.90 -16.16
C GLU A 2 -38.60 2.29 -16.78
N GLN A 3 -39.46 3.23 -16.39
CA GLN A 3 -39.22 4.63 -16.71
C GLN A 3 -38.01 5.06 -15.91
N LEU A 4 -36.86 5.10 -16.58
CA LEU A 4 -35.67 5.79 -16.08
C LEU A 4 -36.11 7.22 -15.80
N GLY A 5 -36.31 7.57 -14.52
CA GLY A 5 -36.74 8.87 -14.04
C GLY A 5 -35.67 9.93 -14.34
N LEU A 6 -35.50 10.23 -15.61
CA LEU A 6 -34.52 11.15 -16.13
C LEU A 6 -35.23 12.36 -16.68
N TYR A 7 -34.77 13.53 -16.29
CA TYR A 7 -35.27 14.79 -16.83
C TYR A 7 -34.18 15.46 -17.67
N LEU A 8 -34.60 16.20 -18.70
CA LEU A 8 -33.70 16.95 -19.56
C LEU A 8 -33.65 18.41 -19.07
N GLY A 9 -32.46 18.88 -18.71
CA GLY A 9 -32.23 20.25 -18.25
C GLY A 9 -31.13 20.94 -19.05
N ILE A 10 -30.94 22.23 -18.81
CA ILE A 10 -29.88 23.03 -19.43
C ILE A 10 -28.72 23.16 -18.45
N PHE A 11 -27.54 22.66 -18.81
CA PHE A 11 -26.31 22.80 -18.05
C PHE A 11 -25.21 23.31 -18.99
N ASP A 12 -24.51 24.38 -18.60
CA ASP A 12 -23.48 25.03 -19.44
C ASP A 12 -23.99 25.39 -20.86
N GLY A 13 -25.23 25.86 -20.95
CA GLY A 13 -25.88 26.21 -22.23
C GLY A 13 -26.22 25.01 -23.13
N LYS A 14 -26.06 23.77 -22.66
CA LYS A 14 -26.32 22.53 -23.41
C LYS A 14 -27.41 21.70 -22.74
N LEU A 15 -28.17 20.95 -23.54
CA LEU A 15 -29.14 19.97 -23.03
C LEU A 15 -28.40 18.78 -22.42
N ARG A 16 -28.65 18.49 -21.15
CA ARG A 16 -28.09 17.35 -20.41
C ARG A 16 -29.18 16.63 -19.62
N TYR A 17 -29.01 15.32 -19.45
CA TYR A 17 -29.89 14.53 -18.60
C TYR A 17 -29.52 14.67 -17.14
N PHE A 18 -30.52 14.60 -16.27
CA PHE A 18 -30.38 14.62 -14.83
C PHE A 18 -31.21 13.49 -14.22
N THR A 19 -30.75 12.95 -13.10
CA THR A 19 -31.48 11.96 -12.29
C THR A 19 -32.65 12.63 -11.57
N VAL A 20 -33.62 11.85 -11.07
CA VAL A 20 -34.72 12.36 -10.22
C VAL A 20 -34.25 13.21 -9.03
N ASP A 21 -33.06 12.92 -8.50
CA ASP A 21 -32.44 13.65 -7.38
C ASP A 21 -31.78 14.97 -7.81
N GLY A 22 -31.83 15.26 -9.11
CA GLY A 22 -31.29 16.46 -9.72
C GLY A 22 -29.77 16.44 -9.96
N GLN A 23 -29.16 15.26 -9.97
CA GLN A 23 -27.76 15.11 -10.32
C GLN A 23 -27.61 15.01 -11.84
N LEU A 24 -26.65 15.75 -12.39
CA LEU A 24 -26.29 15.67 -13.81
C LEU A 24 -25.80 14.26 -14.14
N VAL A 25 -26.44 13.60 -15.10
CA VAL A 25 -26.03 12.28 -15.56
C VAL A 25 -24.75 12.44 -16.39
N PRO A 26 -23.64 11.79 -15.98
CA PRO A 26 -22.42 11.84 -16.76
C PRO A 26 -22.65 11.17 -18.12
N THR A 27 -21.99 11.69 -19.15
CA THR A 27 -21.99 11.01 -20.44
C THR A 27 -21.28 9.65 -20.31
N PRO A 28 -21.59 8.66 -21.17
CA PRO A 28 -20.89 7.37 -21.16
C PRO A 28 -19.36 7.54 -21.23
N GLN A 29 -18.89 8.52 -22.00
CA GLN A 29 -17.47 8.86 -22.12
C GLN A 29 -16.87 9.41 -20.82
N GLU A 30 -17.59 10.31 -20.12
CA GLU A 30 -17.16 10.83 -18.81
C GLU A 30 -17.12 9.72 -17.76
N ALA A 31 -18.13 8.83 -17.76
CA ALA A 31 -18.20 7.70 -16.83
C ALA A 31 -17.05 6.69 -17.06
N GLU A 32 -16.73 6.37 -18.32
CA GLU A 32 -15.58 5.51 -18.64
C GLU A 32 -14.25 6.14 -18.21
N LEU A 33 -14.08 7.45 -18.42
CA LEU A 33 -12.86 8.15 -18.01
C LEU A 33 -12.69 8.12 -16.49
N GLN A 34 -13.76 8.39 -15.73
CA GLN A 34 -13.75 8.29 -14.28
C GLN A 34 -13.42 6.88 -13.80
N GLN A 35 -14.00 5.85 -14.42
CA GLN A 35 -13.69 4.45 -14.08
C GLN A 35 -12.23 4.09 -14.37
N ARG A 36 -11.67 4.56 -15.48
CA ARG A 36 -10.25 4.35 -15.81
C ARG A 36 -9.35 5.02 -14.78
N GLN A 37 -9.62 6.28 -14.45
CA GLN A 37 -8.87 7.03 -13.44
C GLN A 37 -8.94 6.36 -12.06
N ALA A 38 -10.13 5.92 -11.63
CA ALA A 38 -10.29 5.21 -10.37
C ALA A 38 -9.52 3.88 -10.35
N LYS A 39 -9.56 3.11 -11.46
CA LYS A 39 -8.76 1.89 -11.58
C LYS A 39 -7.27 2.17 -11.52
N GLU A 40 -6.80 3.19 -12.20
CA GLU A 40 -5.39 3.58 -12.21
C GLU A 40 -4.90 4.01 -10.82
N GLN A 41 -5.71 4.79 -10.09
CA GLN A 41 -5.42 5.14 -8.69
C GLN A 41 -5.35 3.92 -7.79
N ILE A 42 -6.30 2.98 -7.90
CA ILE A 42 -6.30 1.74 -7.11
C ILE A 42 -5.04 0.91 -7.41
N LEU A 43 -4.63 0.84 -8.67
CA LEU A 43 -3.41 0.12 -9.06
C LEU A 43 -2.16 0.77 -8.47
N LEU A 44 -2.07 2.10 -8.56
CA LEU A 44 -0.95 2.85 -8.01
C LEU A 44 -0.84 2.69 -6.48
N GLU A 45 -1.97 2.79 -5.78
CA GLU A 45 -2.01 2.62 -4.32
C GLU A 45 -1.61 1.20 -3.93
N ARG A 46 -2.08 0.18 -4.68
CA ARG A 46 -1.69 -1.22 -4.46
C ARG A 46 -0.20 -1.46 -4.73
N GLU A 47 0.38 -0.78 -5.70
CA GLU A 47 1.81 -0.86 -6.00
C GLU A 47 2.63 -0.21 -4.88
N GLN A 48 2.23 0.96 -4.41
CA GLN A 48 2.85 1.61 -3.24
C GLN A 48 2.77 0.73 -2.00
N GLU A 49 1.62 0.11 -1.73
CA GLU A 49 1.45 -0.78 -0.58
C GLU A 49 2.37 -2.01 -0.68
N ARG A 50 2.54 -2.58 -1.89
CA ARG A 50 3.49 -3.67 -2.13
C ARG A 50 4.92 -3.23 -1.88
N GLN A 51 5.33 -2.07 -2.38
CA GLN A 51 6.67 -1.53 -2.17
C GLN A 51 6.95 -1.28 -0.68
N ALA A 52 6.00 -0.69 0.05
CA ALA A 52 6.13 -0.48 1.49
C ALA A 52 6.23 -1.80 2.27
N LYS A 53 5.44 -2.82 1.90
CA LYS A 53 5.54 -4.17 2.47
C LYS A 53 6.88 -4.82 2.20
N GLU A 54 7.40 -4.70 0.97
CA GLU A 54 8.69 -5.25 0.59
C GLU A 54 9.84 -4.59 1.36
N GLN A 55 9.82 -3.26 1.49
CA GLN A 55 10.79 -2.52 2.31
C GLN A 55 10.73 -2.96 3.78
N ALA A 56 9.54 -3.06 4.36
CA ALA A 56 9.38 -3.51 5.75
C ALA A 56 9.88 -4.94 5.97
N LEU A 57 9.74 -5.84 4.99
CA LEU A 57 10.30 -7.19 5.05
C LEU A 57 11.82 -7.17 4.97
N LEU A 58 12.40 -6.35 4.10
CA LEU A 58 13.85 -6.21 3.95
C LEU A 58 14.49 -5.67 5.23
N GLU A 59 13.92 -4.63 5.84
CA GLU A 59 14.40 -4.07 7.11
C GLU A 59 14.35 -5.11 8.24
N LYS A 60 13.25 -5.87 8.32
CA LYS A 60 13.09 -6.94 9.32
C LYS A 60 14.11 -8.06 9.11
N GLU A 61 14.44 -8.39 7.87
CA GLU A 61 15.47 -9.37 7.56
C GLU A 61 16.87 -8.86 7.93
N GLN A 62 17.18 -7.60 7.62
CA GLN A 62 18.43 -6.96 8.04
C GLN A 62 18.57 -6.93 9.57
N GLU A 63 17.51 -6.58 10.30
CA GLU A 63 17.52 -6.58 11.77
C GLU A 63 17.79 -8.00 12.32
N ARG A 64 17.17 -9.02 11.72
CA ARG A 64 17.43 -10.42 12.09
C ARG A 64 18.87 -10.82 11.84
N GLN A 65 19.42 -10.47 10.68
CA GLN A 65 20.82 -10.75 10.36
C GLN A 65 21.78 -10.05 11.31
N ALA A 66 21.56 -8.77 11.62
CA ALA A 66 22.38 -8.02 12.56
C ALA A 66 22.36 -8.66 13.97
N LYS A 67 21.17 -9.06 14.44
CA LYS A 67 21.00 -9.73 15.74
C LYS A 67 21.69 -11.10 15.78
N GLU A 68 21.63 -11.84 14.67
CA GLU A 68 22.30 -13.14 14.56
C GLU A 68 23.83 -12.97 14.52
N GLN A 69 24.35 -12.00 13.78
CA GLN A 69 25.78 -11.67 13.78
C GLN A 69 26.27 -11.27 15.17
N GLU A 70 25.50 -10.44 15.89
CA GLU A 70 25.84 -10.05 17.26
C GLU A 70 25.88 -11.26 18.21
N ARG A 71 24.91 -12.19 18.08
CA ARG A 71 24.89 -13.44 18.85
C ARG A 71 26.11 -14.30 18.54
N GLN A 72 26.43 -14.51 17.26
CA GLN A 72 27.60 -15.28 16.86
C GLN A 72 28.90 -14.64 17.34
N ALA A 73 29.01 -13.31 17.28
CA ALA A 73 30.17 -12.60 17.79
C ALA A 73 30.33 -12.77 19.30
N LYS A 74 29.24 -12.65 20.06
CA LYS A 74 29.20 -12.90 21.51
C LYS A 74 29.57 -14.34 21.85
N GLU A 75 29.04 -15.32 21.13
CA GLU A 75 29.37 -16.73 21.32
C GLU A 75 30.84 -17.02 21.04
N ARG A 76 31.40 -16.49 19.93
CA ARG A 76 32.82 -16.60 19.63
C ARG A 76 33.69 -15.95 20.68
N LEU A 77 33.32 -14.77 21.16
CA LEU A 77 34.03 -14.08 22.23
C LEU A 77 34.01 -14.89 23.52
N ALA A 78 32.84 -15.41 23.92
CA ALA A 78 32.69 -16.26 25.09
C ALA A 78 33.51 -17.56 24.97
N ALA A 79 33.53 -18.18 23.79
CA ALA A 79 34.35 -19.35 23.52
C ALA A 79 35.85 -19.06 23.67
N LYS A 80 36.34 -17.94 23.10
CA LYS A 80 37.74 -17.50 23.26
C LYS A 80 38.10 -17.18 24.70
N LEU A 81 37.20 -16.54 25.45
CA LEU A 81 37.44 -16.26 26.88
C LEU A 81 37.55 -17.56 27.69
N ARG A 82 36.68 -18.55 27.43
CA ARG A 82 36.76 -19.89 28.05
C ARG A 82 38.07 -20.60 27.71
N GLU A 83 38.53 -20.51 26.46
CA GLU A 83 39.81 -21.09 26.02
C GLU A 83 41.00 -20.48 26.77
N LEU A 84 40.94 -19.18 27.09
CA LEU A 84 41.93 -18.47 27.90
C LEU A 84 41.78 -18.72 29.42
N GLY A 85 40.87 -19.61 29.85
CA GLY A 85 40.65 -19.94 31.26
C GLY A 85 39.82 -18.91 32.04
N ILE A 86 39.20 -17.94 31.37
CA ILE A 86 38.37 -16.90 31.97
C ILE A 86 36.90 -17.29 31.78
N ASN A 87 36.15 -17.47 32.87
CA ASN A 87 34.73 -17.76 32.79
C ASN A 87 33.94 -16.52 32.34
N PRO A 88 33.26 -16.53 31.17
CA PRO A 88 32.51 -15.37 30.68
C PRO A 88 31.18 -15.12 31.42
N GLN A 89 30.84 -15.94 32.42
CA GLN A 89 29.66 -15.77 33.29
C GLN A 89 29.99 -15.17 34.66
N THR A 90 31.27 -14.93 34.95
CA THR A 90 31.74 -14.36 36.22
C THR A 90 32.13 -12.88 36.11
N ILE A 91 31.88 -12.23 34.96
CA ILE A 91 32.05 -10.79 34.71
C ILE A 91 30.67 -10.17 34.49
#